data_AF-A0A3B9K8T4-F1
#
_entry.id   AF-A0A3B9K8T4-F1
#
_cell.length_a   1.000
_cell.length_b   1.000
_cell.length_c   1.000
_cell.angle_alpha   90.00
_cell.angle_beta   90.00
_cell.angle_gamma   90.00
#
_symmetry.space_group_name_H-M   'P 1'
#
loop_
_entity.id
_entity.type
_entity.pdbx_description
1 polymer ?
#
loop_
_entity_poly.entity_id
_entity_poly.type
_entity_poly.pdbx_seq_one_letter_code
_entity_poly.pdbx_strand_id
1 'polypeptide(L)'
;AASSEAPETEPEKEEEKEKGPEPQRRVTAYFANWYAYDGKGAGDGEVAGIPWDKVTAVNHSFWKVAPAAGEDVSSFERRASGKGPRSEFRLVPCDAHADLNNEEPSELLEGVSKSHFDQYPIMAEKYPEVNIMLSVGGWSDCGFFSEMAYTAEGRASFINSCLEVLAEYPWLDGIDLDWEFIAGGSSGKDRKPSGASDDGCPVWGTAQEDRDNFTALCREMREAFDKKYGENVIPITAAASGSAKYILPNEDWLS
;
A
#
# COMPACT_ATOMS: atom_id res chain seq x y z
N ALA A 1 29.13 48.39 -59.19
CA ALA A 1 28.28 47.19 -59.02
C ALA A 1 28.08 47.00 -57.52
N ALA A 2 26.84 46.71 -57.11
CA ALA A 2 26.31 46.89 -55.77
C ALA A 2 27.08 46.12 -54.67
N SER A 3 27.34 46.79 -53.55
CA SER A 3 27.73 46.16 -52.29
C SER A 3 26.44 45.98 -51.49
N SER A 4 26.01 44.73 -51.30
CA SER A 4 24.82 44.37 -50.53
C SER A 4 25.14 44.40 -49.04
N GLU A 5 24.49 45.29 -48.29
CA GLU A 5 24.42 45.19 -46.82
C GLU A 5 23.53 43.98 -46.44
N ALA A 6 24.02 43.15 -45.53
CA ALA A 6 23.24 42.09 -44.90
C ALA A 6 22.29 42.71 -43.86
N PRO A 7 21.07 42.18 -43.68
CA PRO A 7 20.15 42.73 -42.68
C PRO A 7 20.60 42.32 -41.27
N GLU A 8 20.60 43.28 -40.36
CA GLU A 8 20.74 43.02 -38.92
C GLU A 8 19.49 42.29 -38.42
N THR A 9 19.68 41.12 -37.80
CA THR A 9 18.62 40.37 -37.13
C THR A 9 18.39 40.93 -35.74
N GLU A 10 17.17 41.41 -35.46
CA GLU A 10 16.74 41.76 -34.10
C GLU A 10 16.76 40.53 -33.18
N PRO A 11 17.10 40.67 -31.89
CA PRO A 11 17.08 39.55 -30.96
C PRO A 11 15.63 39.15 -30.66
N GLU A 12 15.32 37.86 -30.85
CA GLU A 12 14.06 37.27 -30.41
C GLU A 12 13.93 37.46 -28.90
N LYS A 13 12.81 38.05 -28.46
CA LYS A 13 12.43 38.04 -27.05
C LYS A 13 12.08 36.61 -26.68
N GLU A 14 12.89 36.00 -25.82
CA GLU A 14 12.51 34.77 -25.12
C GLU A 14 11.24 35.06 -24.31
N GLU A 15 10.13 34.45 -24.72
CA GLU A 15 8.93 34.41 -23.89
C GLU A 15 9.25 33.58 -22.64
N GLU A 16 9.31 34.26 -21.48
CA GLU A 16 9.30 33.59 -20.18
C GLU A 16 8.03 32.74 -20.10
N LYS A 17 8.19 31.42 -20.26
CA LYS A 17 7.12 30.47 -19.94
C LYS A 17 6.76 30.68 -18.47
N GLU A 18 5.52 31.12 -18.22
CA GLU A 18 4.95 31.13 -16.87
C GLU A 18 5.19 29.75 -16.24
N LYS A 19 5.96 29.74 -15.15
CA LYS A 19 6.09 28.54 -14.33
C LYS A 19 4.70 28.26 -13.78
N GLY A 20 4.10 27.18 -14.26
CA GLY A 20 2.90 26.61 -13.65
C GLY A 20 3.11 26.38 -12.16
N PRO A 21 2.03 26.21 -11.37
CA PRO A 21 2.14 26.02 -9.93
C PRO A 21 3.18 24.93 -9.61
N GLU A 22 4.08 25.24 -8.67
CA GLU A 22 5.08 24.28 -8.20
C GLU A 22 4.37 22.97 -7.78
N PRO A 23 4.85 21.81 -8.25
CA PRO A 23 4.22 20.55 -7.89
C PRO A 23 4.30 20.37 -6.37
N GLN A 24 3.13 20.21 -5.73
CA GLN A 24 3.05 19.92 -4.30
C GLN A 24 3.73 18.57 -4.06
N ARG A 25 4.82 18.59 -3.28
CA ARG A 25 5.57 17.37 -2.97
C ARG A 25 4.77 16.53 -1.98
N ARG A 26 4.61 15.24 -2.27
CA ARG A 26 4.07 14.27 -1.31
C ARG A 26 5.15 13.88 -0.31
N VAL A 27 4.84 13.97 0.98
CA VAL A 27 5.67 13.48 2.09
C VAL A 27 4.88 12.37 2.79
N THR A 28 5.23 11.12 2.49
CA THR A 28 4.57 9.95 3.08
C THR A 28 5.42 9.38 4.22
N ALA A 29 4.81 9.12 5.37
CA ALA A 29 5.43 8.37 6.47
C ALA A 29 4.77 6.99 6.61
N TYR A 30 5.56 5.93 6.81
CA TYR A 30 5.05 4.64 7.25
C TYR A 30 4.96 4.64 8.78
N PHE A 31 3.78 4.38 9.33
CA PHE A 31 3.58 4.17 10.75
C PHE A 31 3.54 2.67 11.04
N ALA A 32 4.59 2.15 11.66
CA ALA A 32 4.70 0.75 12.02
C ALA A 32 3.91 0.46 13.30
N ASN A 33 2.86 -0.35 13.22
CA ASN A 33 1.95 -0.65 14.32
C ASN A 33 2.64 -1.35 15.50
N TRP A 34 3.67 -2.18 15.26
CA TRP A 34 4.45 -2.80 16.34
C TRP A 34 5.23 -1.77 17.18
N TYR A 35 5.37 -0.52 16.73
CA TYR A 35 6.01 0.52 17.53
C TYR A 35 5.20 0.90 18.78
N ALA A 36 3.94 0.44 18.89
CA ALA A 36 3.12 0.53 20.09
C ALA A 36 3.82 -0.02 21.35
N TYR A 37 4.79 -0.93 21.21
CA TYR A 37 5.50 -1.57 22.33
C TYR A 37 6.92 -1.06 22.57
N ASP A 38 7.51 -0.38 21.58
CA ASP A 38 8.94 -0.03 21.56
C ASP A 38 9.21 1.47 21.84
N GLY A 39 8.16 2.23 22.16
CA GLY A 39 8.26 3.65 22.49
C GLY A 39 9.14 3.94 23.69
N LYS A 40 10.00 4.96 23.58
CA LYS A 40 10.98 5.34 24.65
C LYS A 40 10.63 6.67 25.34
N GLY A 41 9.60 7.35 24.88
CA GLY A 41 9.08 8.62 25.37
C GLY A 41 7.55 8.62 25.46
N ALA A 42 7.00 9.67 26.05
CA ALA A 42 5.56 9.80 26.22
C ALA A 42 4.86 9.95 24.86
N GLY A 43 3.89 9.08 24.58
CA GLY A 43 3.20 9.02 23.30
C GLY A 43 4.02 8.44 22.13
N ASP A 44 5.22 7.90 22.39
CA ASP A 44 5.93 7.12 21.38
C ASP A 44 5.14 5.83 21.09
N GLY A 45 4.93 5.52 19.81
CA GLY A 45 4.13 4.36 19.42
C GLY A 45 2.63 4.62 19.30
N GLU A 46 2.17 5.85 19.56
CA GLU A 46 0.80 6.27 19.28
C GLU A 46 0.72 7.03 17.95
N VAL A 47 -0.36 6.84 17.19
CA VAL A 47 -0.54 7.56 15.90
C VAL A 47 -0.70 9.06 16.10
N ALA A 48 -1.22 9.49 17.26
CA ALA A 48 -1.27 10.89 17.64
C ALA A 48 0.14 11.54 17.77
N GLY A 49 1.19 10.72 17.96
CA GLY A 49 2.58 11.17 18.07
C GLY A 49 3.27 11.45 16.72
N ILE A 50 2.63 11.10 15.59
CA ILE A 50 3.13 11.45 14.25
C ILE A 50 3.22 12.99 14.14
N PRO A 51 4.26 13.56 13.52
CA PRO A 51 4.30 14.98 13.20
C PRO A 51 3.37 15.30 12.02
N TRP A 52 2.05 15.28 12.28
CA TRP A 52 0.99 15.41 11.26
C TRP A 52 1.08 16.69 10.43
N ASP A 53 1.69 17.76 10.95
CA ASP A 53 1.93 19.02 10.23
C ASP A 53 3.14 18.97 9.27
N LYS A 54 3.87 17.84 9.22
CA LYS A 54 5.06 17.63 8.38
C LYS A 54 4.87 16.55 7.31
N VAL A 55 3.71 15.90 7.28
CA VAL A 55 3.40 14.84 6.32
C VAL A 55 2.20 15.24 5.47
N THR A 56 2.09 14.64 4.28
CA THR A 56 0.90 14.72 3.43
C THR A 56 0.17 13.39 3.34
N ALA A 57 0.82 12.30 3.79
CA ALA A 57 0.20 10.99 3.87
C ALA A 57 0.85 10.15 4.98
N VAL A 58 0.06 9.25 5.55
CA VAL A 58 0.50 8.21 6.49
C VAL A 58 0.08 6.85 5.94
N ASN A 59 1.02 5.93 5.79
CA ASN A 59 0.75 4.54 5.47
C ASN A 59 0.79 3.72 6.77
N HIS A 60 -0.38 3.31 7.27
CA HIS A 60 -0.48 2.47 8.46
C HIS A 60 -0.03 1.04 8.12
N SER A 61 0.97 0.55 8.83
CA SER A 61 1.74 -0.64 8.48
C SER A 61 1.76 -1.63 9.65
N PHE A 62 1.33 -2.88 9.51
CA PHE A 62 0.72 -3.48 8.34
C PHE A 62 -0.57 -4.22 8.70
N TRP A 63 -1.45 -4.26 7.71
CA TRP A 63 -2.46 -5.30 7.62
C TRP A 63 -2.02 -6.34 6.58
N LYS A 64 -2.67 -7.50 6.55
CA LYS A 64 -2.30 -8.57 5.63
C LYS A 64 -3.48 -9.30 5.04
N VAL A 65 -3.20 -9.97 3.92
CA VAL A 65 -4.10 -10.92 3.29
C VAL A 65 -4.08 -12.22 4.08
N ALA A 66 -5.25 -12.72 4.48
CA ALA A 66 -5.40 -14.00 5.15
C ALA A 66 -6.54 -14.82 4.52
N PRO A 67 -6.51 -16.16 4.59
CA PRO A 67 -7.66 -17.00 4.25
C PRO A 67 -8.90 -16.59 5.06
N ALA A 68 -10.05 -16.39 4.41
CA ALA A 68 -11.27 -16.00 5.10
C ALA A 68 -11.73 -17.03 6.15
N ALA A 69 -11.48 -18.31 5.88
CA ALA A 69 -11.79 -19.41 6.79
C ALA A 69 -10.86 -19.49 8.02
N GLY A 70 -9.83 -18.64 8.11
CA GLY A 70 -8.85 -18.67 9.22
C GLY A 70 -7.93 -19.90 9.19
N GLU A 71 -7.71 -20.48 8.01
CA GLU A 71 -6.80 -21.62 7.85
C GLU A 71 -5.33 -21.19 8.06
N ASP A 72 -4.63 -21.87 8.96
CA ASP A 72 -3.21 -21.63 9.26
C ASP A 72 -2.25 -22.41 8.33
N VAL A 73 -2.69 -22.76 7.12
CA VAL A 73 -1.85 -23.48 6.14
C VAL A 73 -1.29 -22.47 5.15
N SER A 74 0.03 -22.30 5.13
CA SER A 74 0.70 -21.39 4.22
C SER A 74 0.43 -21.75 2.75
N SER A 75 0.49 -20.76 1.86
CA SER A 75 0.36 -21.00 0.42
C SER A 75 1.48 -21.93 -0.11
N PHE A 76 2.66 -21.92 0.52
CA PHE A 76 3.73 -22.89 0.21
C PHE A 76 3.29 -24.33 0.43
N GLU A 77 2.78 -24.63 1.62
CA GLU A 77 2.35 -25.97 2.01
C GLU A 77 1.13 -26.43 1.20
N ARG A 78 0.17 -25.53 1.00
CA ARG A 78 -1.03 -25.81 0.24
C ARG A 78 -0.69 -26.20 -1.21
N ARG A 79 0.12 -25.39 -1.89
CA ARG A 79 0.60 -25.67 -3.24
C ARG A 79 1.38 -26.99 -3.30
N ALA A 80 2.28 -27.23 -2.34
CA ALA A 80 3.06 -28.48 -2.26
C ALA A 80 2.19 -29.72 -2.04
N SER A 81 1.05 -29.59 -1.37
CA SER A 81 0.08 -30.68 -1.17
C SER A 81 -0.77 -31.02 -2.41
N GLY A 82 -0.63 -30.25 -3.49
CA GLY A 82 -1.42 -30.43 -4.73
C GLY A 82 -2.84 -29.89 -4.64
N LYS A 83 -3.20 -29.16 -3.58
CA LYS A 83 -4.48 -28.46 -3.47
C LYS A 83 -4.47 -27.21 -4.36
N GLY A 84 -5.60 -26.91 -5.00
CA GLY A 84 -5.81 -25.68 -5.74
C GLY A 84 -5.84 -24.43 -4.85
N PRO A 85 -5.78 -23.23 -5.46
CA PRO A 85 -5.82 -21.95 -4.75
C PRO A 85 -7.13 -21.83 -3.96
N ARG A 86 -7.10 -21.10 -2.84
CA ARG A 86 -8.31 -20.67 -2.16
C ARG A 86 -9.04 -19.63 -3.02
N SER A 87 -10.35 -19.51 -2.79
CA SER A 87 -11.19 -18.48 -3.43
C SER A 87 -11.55 -17.33 -2.47
N GLU A 88 -11.43 -17.54 -1.15
CA GLU A 88 -11.88 -16.58 -0.15
C GLU A 88 -10.74 -16.06 0.72
N PHE A 89 -10.57 -14.74 0.72
CA PHE A 89 -9.54 -14.03 1.45
C PHE A 89 -10.12 -12.79 2.12
N ARG A 90 -9.43 -12.32 3.15
CA ARG A 90 -9.79 -11.09 3.85
C ARG A 90 -8.55 -10.35 4.33
N LEU A 91 -8.72 -9.04 4.51
CA LEU A 91 -7.78 -8.20 5.23
C LEU A 91 -7.92 -8.45 6.74
N VAL A 92 -6.78 -8.54 7.42
CA VAL A 92 -6.69 -8.60 8.88
C VAL A 92 -5.50 -7.76 9.37
N PRO A 93 -5.57 -7.14 10.56
CA PRO A 93 -4.40 -6.47 11.14
C PRO A 93 -3.29 -7.49 11.43
N CYS A 94 -2.03 -7.11 11.18
CA CYS A 94 -0.89 -7.92 11.65
C CYS A 94 -0.80 -7.93 13.18
N ASP A 95 -1.24 -6.83 13.82
CA ASP A 95 -1.36 -6.72 15.27
C ASP A 95 -2.72 -6.16 15.67
N ALA A 96 -3.70 -7.05 15.86
CA ALA A 96 -5.04 -6.67 16.27
C ALA A 96 -5.08 -6.01 17.66
N HIS A 97 -4.10 -6.29 18.53
CA HIS A 97 -4.06 -5.65 19.84
C HIS A 97 -3.67 -4.19 19.68
N ALA A 98 -2.55 -3.90 19.03
CA ALA A 98 -2.11 -2.52 18.81
C ALA A 98 -3.11 -1.69 17.99
N ASP A 99 -3.69 -2.29 16.94
CA ASP A 99 -4.53 -1.54 16.00
C ASP A 99 -5.94 -1.29 16.53
N LEU A 100 -6.57 -2.31 17.11
CA LEU A 100 -8.02 -2.32 17.35
C LEU A 100 -8.40 -2.44 18.83
N ASN A 101 -7.57 -3.08 19.65
CA ASN A 101 -7.98 -3.58 20.98
C ASN A 101 -7.03 -3.19 22.11
N ASN A 102 -6.28 -2.10 21.97
CA ASN A 102 -5.41 -1.57 23.02
C ASN A 102 -6.20 -0.55 23.85
N GLU A 103 -6.92 -1.06 24.85
CA GLU A 103 -7.78 -0.26 25.75
C GLU A 103 -7.03 0.62 26.75
N GLU A 104 -5.68 0.58 26.77
CA GLU A 104 -4.92 1.49 27.63
C GLU A 104 -5.19 2.95 27.26
N PRO A 105 -5.26 3.89 28.23
CA PRO A 105 -5.47 5.30 27.90
C PRO A 105 -4.32 5.88 27.09
N SER A 106 -4.65 6.61 26.03
CA SER A 106 -3.70 7.41 25.26
C SER A 106 -3.00 8.44 26.15
N GLU A 107 -1.69 8.60 25.96
CA GLU A 107 -0.90 9.63 26.65
C GLU A 107 -1.05 11.00 25.98
N LEU A 108 -1.54 11.04 24.74
CA LEU A 108 -1.63 12.24 23.90
C LEU A 108 -3.08 12.74 23.70
N LEU A 109 -4.08 11.86 23.87
CA LEU A 109 -5.48 12.15 23.60
C LEU A 109 -6.35 11.79 24.82
N GLU A 110 -6.91 12.81 25.47
CA GLU A 110 -7.75 12.63 26.65
C GLU A 110 -9.02 11.81 26.31
N GLY A 111 -9.24 10.73 27.07
CA GLY A 111 -10.45 9.89 26.95
C GLY A 111 -10.43 8.92 25.76
N VAL A 112 -9.30 8.79 25.07
CA VAL A 112 -9.11 7.89 23.91
C VAL A 112 -8.19 6.74 24.32
N SER A 113 -8.38 5.57 23.72
CA SER A 113 -7.49 4.44 23.94
C SER A 113 -6.17 4.57 23.14
N LYS A 114 -5.22 3.68 23.42
CA LYS A 114 -3.98 3.53 22.65
C LYS A 114 -4.18 2.75 21.35
N SER A 115 -5.35 2.18 21.10
CA SER A 115 -5.67 1.57 19.81
C SER A 115 -5.44 2.59 18.71
N HIS A 116 -4.62 2.24 17.71
CA HIS A 116 -4.34 3.16 16.61
C HIS A 116 -5.62 3.61 15.89
N PHE A 117 -6.58 2.69 15.71
CA PHE A 117 -7.82 2.96 14.99
C PHE A 117 -8.83 3.79 15.80
N ASP A 118 -8.67 3.90 17.13
CA ASP A 118 -9.46 4.83 17.95
C ASP A 118 -8.93 6.27 17.83
N GLN A 119 -7.64 6.42 17.56
CA GLN A 119 -6.98 7.73 17.46
C GLN A 119 -7.07 8.33 16.05
N TYR A 120 -7.01 7.51 14.99
CA TYR A 120 -7.03 7.99 13.61
C TYR A 120 -8.23 8.90 13.26
N PRO A 121 -9.49 8.61 13.66
CA PRO A 121 -10.61 9.53 13.41
C PRO A 121 -10.34 10.95 13.92
N ILE A 122 -9.75 11.07 15.12
CA ILE A 122 -9.43 12.35 15.75
C ILE A 122 -8.32 13.08 14.98
N MET A 123 -7.34 12.32 14.49
CA MET A 123 -6.24 12.90 13.71
C MET A 123 -6.70 13.30 12.31
N ALA A 124 -7.57 12.52 11.67
CA ALA A 124 -8.19 12.85 10.39
C ALA A 124 -9.02 14.14 10.48
N GLU A 125 -9.80 14.33 11.55
CA GLU A 125 -10.54 15.58 11.79
C GLU A 125 -9.62 16.79 12.00
N LYS A 126 -8.49 16.61 12.69
CA LYS A 126 -7.51 17.69 12.94
C LYS A 126 -6.66 18.02 11.71
N TYR A 127 -6.40 17.04 10.86
CA TYR A 127 -5.51 17.13 9.70
C TYR A 127 -6.19 16.59 8.44
N PRO A 128 -7.28 17.23 7.96
CA PRO A 128 -8.10 16.71 6.86
C PRO A 128 -7.39 16.68 5.49
N GLU A 129 -6.22 17.30 5.40
CA GLU A 129 -5.38 17.33 4.19
C GLU A 129 -4.32 16.20 4.17
N VAL A 130 -4.23 15.39 5.23
CA VAL A 130 -3.29 14.27 5.33
C VAL A 130 -4.00 12.97 4.99
N ASN A 131 -3.59 12.33 3.91
CA ASN A 131 -4.19 11.06 3.51
C ASN A 131 -3.74 9.91 4.43
N ILE A 132 -4.69 9.17 4.99
CA ILE A 132 -4.42 7.98 5.80
C ILE A 132 -4.67 6.73 4.95
N MET A 133 -3.61 6.03 4.60
CA MET A 133 -3.63 4.83 3.77
C MET A 133 -3.44 3.59 4.64
N LEU A 134 -4.13 2.50 4.30
CA LEU A 134 -3.86 1.18 4.89
C LEU A 134 -2.86 0.42 4.02
N SER A 135 -1.67 0.15 4.57
CA SER A 135 -0.64 -0.64 3.88
C SER A 135 -0.84 -2.12 4.14
N VAL A 136 -0.96 -2.88 3.06
CA VAL A 136 -1.23 -4.32 3.08
C VAL A 136 0.03 -5.06 2.64
N GLY A 137 0.54 -5.96 3.49
CA GLY A 137 1.70 -6.79 3.18
C GLY A 137 2.96 -6.35 3.91
N GLY A 138 3.97 -5.97 3.14
CA GLY A 138 5.34 -5.73 3.61
C GLY A 138 6.16 -7.02 3.65
N TRP A 139 7.44 -6.88 4.00
CA TRP A 139 8.43 -7.96 3.93
C TRP A 139 7.99 -9.26 4.62
N SER A 140 7.35 -9.21 5.78
CA SER A 140 7.02 -10.41 6.55
C SER A 140 5.64 -10.99 6.25
N ASP A 141 4.72 -10.24 5.66
CA ASP A 141 3.30 -10.61 5.61
C ASP A 141 2.77 -10.75 4.16
N CYS A 142 3.66 -11.20 3.26
CA CYS A 142 3.35 -11.42 1.84
C CYS A 142 2.94 -12.86 1.48
N GLY A 143 2.71 -13.73 2.47
CA GLY A 143 2.56 -15.17 2.30
C GLY A 143 1.38 -15.61 1.41
N PHE A 144 0.34 -14.77 1.29
CA PHE A 144 -0.90 -15.11 0.59
C PHE A 144 -1.18 -14.29 -0.67
N PHE A 145 -0.37 -13.27 -1.00
CA PHE A 145 -0.67 -12.37 -2.13
C PHE A 145 -0.79 -13.10 -3.47
N SER A 146 0.22 -13.92 -3.82
CA SER A 146 0.22 -14.61 -5.10
C SER A 146 -0.94 -15.61 -5.22
N GLU A 147 -1.26 -16.34 -4.14
CA GLU A 147 -2.42 -17.24 -4.14
C GLU A 147 -3.74 -16.47 -4.31
N MET A 148 -3.89 -15.35 -3.59
CA MET A 148 -5.07 -14.49 -3.66
C MET A 148 -5.25 -13.90 -5.06
N ALA A 149 -4.16 -13.42 -5.68
CA ALA A 149 -4.22 -12.79 -7.00
C ALA A 149 -4.46 -13.80 -8.13
N TYR A 150 -4.13 -15.08 -7.91
CA TYR A 150 -4.06 -16.11 -8.95
C TYR A 150 -5.40 -16.39 -9.66
N THR A 151 -6.53 -16.24 -8.98
CA THR A 151 -7.87 -16.43 -9.56
C THR A 151 -8.70 -15.17 -9.51
N ALA A 152 -9.67 -15.05 -10.42
CA ALA A 152 -10.61 -13.92 -10.41
C ALA A 152 -11.46 -13.91 -9.12
N GLU A 153 -11.81 -15.08 -8.61
CA GLU A 153 -12.55 -15.22 -7.35
C GLU A 153 -11.72 -14.75 -6.15
N GLY A 154 -10.44 -15.11 -6.08
CA GLY A 154 -9.53 -14.68 -5.01
C GLY A 154 -9.35 -13.16 -5.00
N ARG A 155 -9.13 -12.56 -6.18
CA ARG A 155 -9.07 -11.10 -6.34
C ARG A 155 -10.36 -10.43 -5.92
N ALA A 156 -11.50 -10.92 -6.39
CA ALA A 156 -12.81 -10.37 -6.04
C ALA A 156 -13.06 -10.44 -4.53
N SER A 157 -12.70 -11.53 -3.87
CA SER A 157 -12.85 -11.70 -2.42
C SER A 157 -11.98 -10.70 -1.65
N PHE A 158 -10.71 -10.53 -2.03
CA PHE A 158 -9.83 -9.51 -1.46
C PHE A 158 -10.33 -8.09 -1.69
N ILE A 159 -10.75 -7.75 -2.92
CA ILE A 159 -11.31 -6.43 -3.26
C ILE A 159 -12.53 -6.12 -2.40
N ASN A 160 -13.43 -7.09 -2.22
CA ASN A 160 -14.59 -6.93 -1.35
C ASN A 160 -14.17 -6.69 0.09
N SER A 161 -13.16 -7.40 0.60
CA SER A 161 -12.64 -7.16 1.94
C SER A 161 -12.03 -5.76 2.10
N CYS A 162 -11.31 -5.24 1.09
CA CYS A 162 -10.86 -3.84 1.09
C CYS A 162 -12.05 -2.87 1.16
N LEU A 163 -13.11 -3.13 0.40
CA LEU A 163 -14.32 -2.30 0.41
C LEU A 163 -15.09 -2.35 1.73
N GLU A 164 -15.02 -3.45 2.46
CA GLU A 164 -15.57 -3.61 3.81
C GLU A 164 -14.76 -2.79 4.80
N VAL A 165 -13.43 -2.92 4.80
CA VAL A 165 -12.52 -2.14 5.66
C VAL A 165 -12.67 -0.64 5.42
N LEU A 166 -12.71 -0.19 4.17
CA LEU A 166 -12.95 1.23 3.83
C LEU A 166 -14.34 1.73 4.24
N ALA A 167 -15.33 0.85 4.35
CA ALA A 167 -16.66 1.21 4.83
C ALA A 167 -16.74 1.22 6.37
N GLU A 168 -16.01 0.33 7.03
CA GLU A 168 -15.91 0.26 8.48
C GLU A 168 -15.09 1.43 9.05
N TYR A 169 -14.03 1.84 8.36
CA TYR A 169 -13.14 2.93 8.75
C TYR A 169 -13.15 4.04 7.70
N PRO A 170 -14.17 4.91 7.68
CA PRO A 170 -14.35 5.94 6.63
C PRO A 170 -13.32 7.07 6.66
N TRP A 171 -12.44 7.10 7.67
CA TRP A 171 -11.28 8.00 7.73
C TRP A 171 -10.07 7.47 6.95
N LEU A 172 -10.12 6.22 6.45
CA LEU A 172 -9.14 5.72 5.49
C LEU A 172 -9.39 6.33 4.12
N ASP A 173 -8.36 6.94 3.56
CA ASP A 173 -8.40 7.52 2.23
C ASP A 173 -8.08 6.50 1.14
N GLY A 174 -7.39 5.40 1.47
CA GLY A 174 -7.11 4.39 0.47
C GLY A 174 -6.31 3.19 0.94
N ILE A 175 -5.90 2.39 -0.05
CA ILE A 175 -5.16 1.14 0.14
C ILE A 175 -3.80 1.24 -0.54
N ASP A 176 -2.75 0.84 0.18
CA ASP A 176 -1.39 0.68 -0.34
C ASP A 176 -1.05 -0.81 -0.42
N LEU A 177 -0.67 -1.28 -1.61
CA LEU A 177 -0.26 -2.67 -1.84
C LEU A 177 1.25 -2.79 -1.71
N ASP A 178 1.71 -3.45 -0.65
CA ASP A 178 3.12 -3.71 -0.39
C ASP A 178 3.43 -5.20 -0.60
N TRP A 179 3.34 -5.67 -1.85
CA TRP A 179 3.59 -7.07 -2.21
C TRP A 179 5.07 -7.28 -2.56
N GLU A 180 5.84 -7.83 -1.60
CA GLU A 180 7.28 -8.04 -1.67
C GLU A 180 7.68 -9.53 -1.84
N PHE A 181 7.85 -10.02 -3.06
CA PHE A 181 7.78 -9.29 -4.34
C PHE A 181 6.88 -9.99 -5.34
N ILE A 182 6.10 -9.20 -6.08
CA ILE A 182 5.38 -9.65 -7.26
C ILE A 182 6.35 -10.45 -8.16
N ALA A 183 5.89 -11.60 -8.67
CA ALA A 183 6.66 -12.48 -9.54
C ALA A 183 7.97 -13.03 -8.92
N GLY A 184 8.11 -13.02 -7.59
CA GLY A 184 9.33 -13.47 -6.91
C GLY A 184 10.51 -12.51 -7.06
N GLY A 185 10.22 -11.26 -7.44
CA GLY A 185 11.21 -10.22 -7.69
C GLY A 185 12.25 -10.64 -8.72
N SER A 186 13.52 -10.34 -8.44
CA SER A 186 14.62 -10.66 -9.36
C SER A 186 14.89 -12.15 -9.57
N SER A 187 14.45 -13.00 -8.62
CA SER A 187 14.72 -14.44 -8.67
C SER A 187 13.75 -15.18 -9.57
N GLY A 188 12.57 -14.61 -9.85
CA GLY A 188 11.46 -15.31 -10.51
C GLY A 188 10.91 -16.48 -9.69
N LYS A 189 11.23 -16.55 -8.39
CA LYS A 189 10.99 -17.69 -7.51
C LYS A 189 10.47 -17.22 -6.16
N ASP A 190 9.88 -18.18 -5.44
CA ASP A 190 9.55 -18.07 -4.03
C ASP A 190 10.65 -17.38 -3.19
N ARG A 191 10.26 -16.36 -2.42
CA ARG A 191 11.03 -15.89 -1.25
C ARG A 191 10.62 -16.73 -0.05
N LYS A 192 11.54 -17.55 0.46
CA LYS A 192 11.25 -18.39 1.63
C LYS A 192 11.23 -17.59 2.93
N PRO A 193 10.43 -18.00 3.92
CA PRO A 193 10.52 -17.51 5.30
C PRO A 193 11.96 -17.48 5.80
N SER A 194 12.37 -16.36 6.40
CA SER A 194 13.66 -16.23 7.09
C SER A 194 13.59 -16.57 8.58
N GLY A 195 12.38 -16.73 9.13
CA GLY A 195 12.14 -17.04 10.54
C GLY A 195 10.65 -17.27 10.84
N ALA A 196 10.30 -17.41 12.12
CA ALA A 196 8.92 -17.70 12.55
C ALA A 196 7.94 -16.53 12.36
N SER A 197 8.44 -15.31 12.17
CA SER A 197 7.68 -14.07 11.98
C SER A 197 7.76 -13.54 10.55
N ASP A 198 8.06 -14.41 9.58
CA ASP A 198 8.18 -14.07 8.17
C ASP A 198 7.44 -15.13 7.37
N ASP A 199 6.26 -14.80 6.85
CA ASP A 199 5.40 -15.70 6.08
C ASP A 199 6.01 -16.01 4.69
N GLY A 200 7.11 -15.36 4.31
CA GLY A 200 7.69 -15.45 2.98
C GLY A 200 6.81 -14.78 1.91
N CYS A 201 7.17 -15.01 0.65
CA CYS A 201 6.38 -14.57 -0.50
C CYS A 201 6.46 -15.66 -1.60
N PRO A 202 5.44 -16.54 -1.68
CA PRO A 202 5.37 -17.58 -2.71
C PRO A 202 4.97 -17.00 -4.07
N VAL A 203 5.36 -17.72 -5.14
CA VAL A 203 4.83 -17.52 -6.51
C VAL A 203 3.89 -18.68 -6.84
N TRP A 204 2.58 -18.53 -6.64
CA TRP A 204 1.60 -19.62 -6.73
C TRP A 204 1.64 -20.35 -8.08
N GLY A 205 1.61 -19.60 -9.18
CA GLY A 205 1.78 -20.11 -10.54
C GLY A 205 3.20 -19.87 -11.05
N THR A 206 3.30 -19.03 -12.08
CA THR A 206 4.54 -18.58 -12.68
C THR A 206 4.76 -17.09 -12.43
N ALA A 207 6.01 -16.65 -12.58
CA ALA A 207 6.37 -15.24 -12.53
C ALA A 207 5.66 -14.40 -13.61
N GLN A 208 5.25 -14.98 -14.74
CA GLN A 208 4.45 -14.24 -15.73
C GLN A 208 3.01 -14.08 -15.26
N GLU A 209 2.39 -15.16 -14.78
CA GLU A 209 1.03 -15.13 -14.26
C GLU A 209 0.89 -14.17 -13.07
N ASP A 210 1.87 -14.09 -12.17
CA ASP A 210 1.85 -13.11 -11.08
C ASP A 210 1.77 -11.66 -11.59
N ARG A 211 2.43 -11.33 -12.71
CA ARG A 211 2.38 -9.98 -13.30
C ARG A 211 1.03 -9.67 -13.90
N ASP A 212 0.52 -10.63 -14.67
CA ASP A 212 -0.77 -10.53 -15.34
C ASP A 212 -1.88 -10.41 -14.28
N ASN A 213 -1.77 -11.18 -13.19
CA ASN A 213 -2.70 -11.18 -12.08
C ASN A 213 -2.59 -9.92 -11.21
N PHE A 214 -1.39 -9.38 -10.99
CA PHE A 214 -1.25 -8.09 -10.31
C PHE A 214 -1.86 -6.95 -11.14
N THR A 215 -1.62 -6.93 -12.45
CA THR A 215 -2.24 -5.95 -13.36
C THR A 215 -3.76 -6.07 -13.36
N ALA A 216 -4.28 -7.32 -13.40
CA ALA A 216 -5.70 -7.58 -13.28
C ALA A 216 -6.26 -7.11 -11.93
N LEU A 217 -5.56 -7.38 -10.83
CA LEU A 217 -5.94 -6.94 -9.49
C LEU A 217 -6.04 -5.41 -9.40
N CYS A 218 -5.03 -4.67 -9.86
CA CYS A 218 -5.04 -3.21 -9.84
C CYS A 218 -6.20 -2.63 -10.67
N ARG A 219 -6.47 -3.19 -11.86
CA ARG A 219 -7.60 -2.78 -12.71
C ARG A 219 -8.94 -3.06 -12.02
N GLU A 220 -9.13 -4.28 -11.53
CA GLU A 220 -10.37 -4.71 -10.88
C GLU A 220 -10.62 -3.93 -9.58
N MET A 221 -9.57 -3.63 -8.80
CA MET A 221 -9.64 -2.73 -7.63
C MET A 221 -10.09 -1.33 -8.03
N ARG A 222 -9.47 -0.73 -9.06
CA ARG A 222 -9.83 0.62 -9.54
C ARG A 222 -11.30 0.67 -9.96
N GLU A 223 -11.75 -0.29 -10.77
CA GLU A 223 -13.14 -0.40 -11.21
C GLU A 223 -14.12 -0.53 -10.03
N ALA A 224 -13.81 -1.40 -9.06
CA ALA A 224 -14.66 -1.61 -7.90
C ALA A 224 -14.73 -0.39 -6.98
N PHE A 225 -13.60 0.28 -6.77
CA PHE A 225 -13.52 1.48 -5.93
C PHE A 225 -14.23 2.66 -6.60
N ASP A 226 -14.03 2.87 -7.90
CA ASP A 226 -14.72 3.91 -8.66
C ASP A 226 -16.23 3.70 -8.67
N LYS A 227 -16.67 2.45 -8.84
CA LYS A 227 -18.08 2.11 -8.80
C LYS A 227 -18.73 2.44 -7.46
N LYS A 228 -18.01 2.28 -6.34
CA LYS A 228 -18.55 2.50 -4.99
C LYS A 228 -18.44 3.95 -4.53
N TYR A 229 -17.33 4.62 -4.80
CA TYR A 229 -16.99 5.92 -4.21
C TYR A 229 -16.94 7.07 -5.22
N GLY A 230 -16.94 6.77 -6.53
CA GLY A 230 -16.72 7.74 -7.59
C GLY A 230 -15.31 7.69 -8.17
N GLU A 231 -15.16 8.16 -9.40
CA GLU A 231 -13.90 8.09 -10.15
C GLU A 231 -12.74 8.75 -9.41
N ASN A 232 -11.67 7.98 -9.19
CA ASN A 232 -10.41 8.43 -8.56
C ASN A 232 -10.56 9.02 -7.14
N VAL A 233 -11.67 8.74 -6.45
CA VAL A 233 -11.90 9.22 -5.07
C VAL A 233 -11.02 8.50 -4.07
N ILE A 234 -11.00 7.17 -4.12
CA ILE A 234 -10.16 6.33 -3.24
C ILE A 234 -8.85 6.01 -3.97
N PRO A 235 -7.69 6.58 -3.57
CA PRO A 235 -6.38 6.19 -4.08
C PRO A 235 -6.06 4.71 -3.83
N ILE A 236 -5.38 4.14 -4.83
CA ILE A 236 -4.69 2.85 -4.72
C ILE A 236 -3.22 3.16 -4.99
N THR A 237 -2.35 2.84 -4.04
CA THR A 237 -0.90 2.95 -4.21
C THR A 237 -0.24 1.58 -4.10
N ALA A 238 1.02 1.50 -4.48
CA ALA A 238 1.82 0.31 -4.25
C ALA A 238 3.23 0.72 -3.83
N ALA A 239 3.77 0.03 -2.83
CA ALA A 239 5.19 0.06 -2.54
C ALA A 239 5.90 -0.88 -3.52
N ALA A 240 6.92 -0.35 -4.17
CA ALA A 240 7.64 -1.02 -5.24
C ALA A 240 9.14 -0.92 -4.99
N SER A 241 9.92 -1.88 -5.49
CA SER A 241 11.34 -1.89 -5.21
C SER A 241 12.07 -0.81 -6.00
N GLY A 242 12.83 0.05 -5.33
CA GLY A 242 13.71 1.04 -5.96
C GLY A 242 14.92 0.46 -6.73
N SER A 243 14.95 -0.86 -6.93
CA SER A 243 16.05 -1.60 -7.51
C SER A 243 16.07 -1.51 -9.04
N ALA A 244 16.78 -0.50 -9.54
CA ALA A 244 16.82 -0.15 -10.98
C ALA A 244 17.38 -1.24 -11.91
N LYS A 245 18.16 -2.19 -11.39
CA LYS A 245 18.77 -3.27 -12.20
C LYS A 245 17.99 -4.57 -12.16
N TYR A 246 17.11 -4.75 -11.19
CA TYR A 246 16.68 -6.10 -10.80
C TYR A 246 15.17 -6.25 -10.69
N ILE A 247 14.43 -5.16 -10.48
CA ILE A 247 12.97 -5.22 -10.28
C ILE A 247 12.22 -4.25 -11.21
N LEU A 248 12.74 -3.06 -11.56
CA LEU A 248 12.05 -2.17 -12.51
C LEU A 248 11.67 -2.81 -13.87
N PRO A 249 12.50 -3.66 -14.52
CA PRO A 249 12.09 -4.35 -15.76
C PRO A 249 10.95 -5.35 -15.53
N ASN A 250 10.77 -5.76 -14.28
CA ASN A 250 9.70 -6.64 -13.86
C ASN A 250 8.44 -5.89 -13.39
N GLU A 251 8.49 -4.56 -13.34
CA GLU A 251 7.39 -3.68 -12.94
C GLU A 251 6.88 -2.82 -14.11
N ASP A 252 7.17 -3.22 -15.35
CA ASP A 252 6.59 -2.62 -16.56
C ASP A 252 5.23 -3.28 -16.83
N TRP A 253 4.18 -2.70 -16.25
CA TRP A 253 2.81 -3.22 -16.24
C TRP A 253 1.94 -2.72 -17.40
N LEU A 254 2.54 -2.06 -18.39
CA LEU A 254 1.81 -1.36 -19.47
C LEU A 254 1.59 -2.19 -20.75
N SER A 255 1.76 -3.52 -20.71
CA SER A 255 1.54 -4.39 -21.87
C SER A 255 0.09 -4.84 -22.04
#